data_AF-A0A3R6YQS7-F1
#
_entry.id   AF-A0A3R6YQS7-F1
#
_cell.length_a   1.000
_cell.length_b   1.000
_cell.length_c   1.000
_cell.angle_alpha   90.00
_cell.angle_beta   90.00
_cell.angle_gamma   90.00
#
_symmetry.space_group_name_H-M   'P 1'
#
loop_
_entity.id
_entity.type
_entity.pdbx_description
1 polymer ?
#
loop_
_entity_poly.entity_id
_entity_poly.type
_entity_poly.pdbx_seq_one_letter_code
_entity_poly.pdbx_strand_id
1 'polypeptide(L)'
;MATERLEAAEICFQGHAMGFDMHMSRLLASTMPPREAKLDSAADAFAQTTQLCRHLGLACTPPLDIKGMDDLKAYLTHLSSLRPNILVRSYAAKMYGRYDFMEWLADSMVITGVPSVLLSTQEGIGFSTRCIEAVYESLKCHLHNRPRQRHRLELLLDEWVGLQAAAATIDDKFVTEMGIPKATYPRYFTSWALEQTSSLMIQYLMLGFELDIYAPAEYTTIYW
;
A
#
# COMPACT_ATOMS: atom_id res chain seq x y z
N MET A 1 36.92 35.99 -30.78
CA MET A 1 35.74 35.18 -31.15
C MET A 1 34.84 35.11 -29.95
N ALA A 2 33.76 35.91 -29.94
CA ALA A 2 32.75 35.83 -28.89
C ALA A 2 31.90 34.59 -29.19
N THR A 3 31.84 33.65 -28.26
CA THR A 3 30.91 32.53 -28.31
C THR A 3 29.49 33.09 -28.21
N GLU A 4 28.74 33.08 -29.32
CA GLU A 4 27.30 33.29 -29.28
C GLU A 4 26.70 32.23 -28.36
N ARG A 5 26.35 32.64 -27.15
CA ARG A 5 25.51 31.82 -26.28
C ARG A 5 24.12 31.87 -26.88
N LEU A 6 23.64 30.72 -27.36
CA LEU A 6 22.23 30.53 -27.67
C LEU A 6 21.44 30.68 -26.36
N GLU A 7 21.04 31.90 -26.06
CA GLU A 7 20.10 32.18 -24.97
C GLU A 7 18.70 31.93 -25.49
N ALA A 8 18.03 30.91 -24.92
CA ALA A 8 16.63 30.66 -25.23
C ALA A 8 15.80 31.86 -24.75
N ALA A 9 14.90 32.35 -25.61
CA ALA A 9 14.02 33.47 -25.29
C ALA A 9 13.20 33.17 -24.02
N GLU A 10 13.01 34.16 -23.15
CA GLU A 10 12.36 34.02 -21.84
C GLU A 10 10.95 33.40 -21.92
N ILE A 11 10.24 33.69 -23.02
CA ILE A 11 8.91 33.13 -23.33
C ILE A 11 8.90 31.59 -23.42
N CYS A 12 10.04 30.96 -23.75
CA CYS A 12 10.20 29.51 -23.80
C CYS A 12 10.04 28.85 -22.41
N PHE A 13 10.26 29.60 -21.33
CA PHE A 13 10.19 29.09 -19.95
C PHE A 13 8.85 29.35 -19.27
N GLN A 14 7.97 30.11 -19.93
CA GLN A 14 6.66 30.53 -19.41
C GLN A 14 5.52 29.54 -19.69
N GLY A 15 5.81 28.29 -20.09
CA GLY A 15 4.79 27.27 -20.38
C GLY A 15 4.13 27.38 -21.77
N HIS A 16 4.73 28.13 -22.70
CA HIS A 16 4.26 28.18 -24.09
C HIS A 16 4.73 26.95 -24.87
N ALA A 17 3.84 26.38 -25.69
CA ALA A 17 4.09 25.21 -26.55
C ALA A 17 4.97 25.55 -27.77
N MET A 18 6.17 26.10 -27.55
CA MET A 18 7.14 26.37 -28.61
C MET A 18 7.64 25.04 -29.18
N GLY A 19 7.36 24.80 -30.47
CA GLY A 19 7.74 23.56 -31.16
C GLY A 19 6.84 22.35 -30.90
N PHE A 20 5.72 22.51 -30.20
CA PHE A 20 4.73 21.45 -29.97
C PHE A 20 3.39 21.80 -30.63
N ASP A 21 2.85 20.91 -31.47
CA ASP A 21 1.51 21.05 -32.05
C ASP A 21 0.44 20.45 -31.12
N MET A 22 -0.37 21.31 -30.51
CA MET A 22 -1.48 20.95 -29.61
C MET A 22 -2.65 20.29 -30.34
N HIS A 23 -2.65 20.26 -31.67
CA HIS A 23 -3.70 19.71 -32.50
C HIS A 23 -3.29 18.44 -33.24
N MET A 24 -2.12 17.86 -32.93
CA MET A 24 -1.65 16.60 -33.52
C MET A 24 -2.67 15.46 -33.37
N SER A 25 -3.48 15.47 -32.31
CA SER A 25 -4.57 14.52 -32.08
C SER A 25 -5.70 14.58 -33.12
N ARG A 26 -5.80 15.67 -33.90
CA ARG A 26 -6.76 15.83 -35.01
C ARG A 26 -6.26 15.21 -36.31
N LEU A 27 -4.94 15.08 -36.47
CA LEU A 27 -4.30 14.55 -37.67
C LEU A 27 -4.10 13.03 -37.60
N LEU A 28 -3.85 12.51 -36.40
CA LEU A 28 -3.87 11.09 -36.13
C LEU A 28 -5.34 10.64 -36.04
N ALA A 29 -5.66 9.46 -36.57
CA ALA A 29 -7.01 8.87 -36.50
C ALA A 29 -7.36 8.43 -35.06
N SER A 30 -7.40 9.40 -34.15
CA SER A 30 -7.73 9.24 -32.75
C SER A 30 -9.23 9.06 -32.62
N THR A 31 -9.65 7.97 -31.98
CA THR A 31 -11.04 7.77 -31.55
C THR A 31 -11.38 8.59 -30.30
N MET A 32 -10.38 9.23 -29.68
CA MET A 32 -10.55 10.06 -28.50
C MET A 32 -10.79 11.53 -28.90
N PRO A 33 -11.70 12.25 -28.21
CA PRO A 33 -11.90 13.68 -28.42
C PRO A 33 -10.59 14.46 -28.32
N PRO A 34 -10.41 15.54 -29.12
CA PRO A 34 -9.22 16.37 -29.03
C PRO A 34 -9.05 16.93 -27.62
N ARG A 35 -7.85 16.82 -27.05
CA ARG A 35 -7.47 17.42 -25.77
C ARG A 35 -6.36 18.41 -26.00
N GLU A 36 -6.50 19.58 -25.40
CA GLU A 36 -5.43 20.58 -25.37
C GLU A 36 -4.36 20.12 -24.38
N ALA A 37 -3.09 20.11 -24.80
CA ALA A 37 -2.02 19.77 -23.88
C ALA A 37 -1.75 20.97 -22.98
N LYS A 38 -1.83 20.76 -21.67
CA LYS A 38 -1.41 21.75 -20.68
C LYS A 38 0.07 21.54 -20.43
N LEU A 39 0.86 22.57 -20.72
CA LEU A 39 2.28 22.59 -20.37
C LEU A 39 2.45 23.40 -19.10
N ASP A 40 3.14 22.81 -18.14
CA ASP A 40 3.54 23.50 -16.92
C ASP A 40 4.68 24.49 -17.22
N SER A 41 4.88 25.46 -16.34
CA SER A 41 6.05 26.33 -16.43
C SER A 41 7.34 25.52 -16.24
N ALA A 42 8.47 26.02 -16.75
CA ALA A 42 9.75 25.33 -16.55
C ALA A 42 10.07 25.15 -15.05
N ALA A 43 9.77 26.16 -14.23
CA ALA A 43 9.99 26.11 -12.78
C ALA A 43 9.17 24.98 -12.12
N ASP A 44 7.90 24.85 -12.47
CA ASP A 44 7.03 23.80 -11.94
C ASP A 44 7.48 22.42 -12.41
N ALA A 45 7.86 22.27 -13.68
CA ALA A 45 8.38 21.02 -14.22
C ALA A 45 9.67 20.57 -13.49
N PHE A 46 10.60 21.50 -13.21
CA PHE A 46 11.79 21.21 -12.41
C PHE A 46 11.45 20.83 -10.97
N ALA A 47 10.50 21.52 -10.34
CA ALA A 47 10.06 21.20 -8.98
C ALA A 47 9.44 19.79 -8.92
N GLN A 48 8.54 19.45 -9.84
CA GLN A 48 7.93 18.13 -9.94
C GLN A 48 8.97 17.03 -10.18
N THR A 49 9.94 17.27 -11.08
CA THR A 49 11.02 16.32 -11.37
C THR A 49 11.93 16.12 -10.15
N THR A 50 12.24 17.20 -9.43
CA THR A 50 13.04 17.13 -8.19
C THR A 50 12.32 16.31 -7.13
N GLN A 51 11.01 16.51 -6.96
CA GLN A 51 10.19 15.71 -6.04
C GLN A 51 10.14 14.24 -6.46
N LEU A 52 9.98 13.96 -7.76
CA LEU A 52 10.04 12.61 -8.30
C LEU A 52 11.38 11.92 -7.98
N CYS A 53 12.50 12.59 -8.20
CA CYS A 53 13.82 12.05 -7.88
C CYS A 53 13.97 11.72 -6.39
N ARG A 54 13.46 12.58 -5.49
CA ARG A 54 13.47 12.33 -4.04
C ARG A 54 12.64 11.09 -3.68
N HIS A 55 11.42 10.99 -4.20
CA HIS A 55 10.56 9.84 -3.97
C HIS A 55 11.14 8.54 -4.55
N LEU A 56 11.78 8.60 -5.73
CA LEU A 56 12.49 7.47 -6.31
C LEU A 56 13.70 7.06 -5.47
N GLY A 57 14.45 8.02 -4.92
CA GLY A 57 15.52 7.75 -3.98
C GLY A 57 15.03 6.86 -2.84
N LEU A 58 13.94 7.27 -2.16
CA LEU A 58 13.33 6.49 -1.09
C LEU A 58 12.93 5.08 -1.55
N ALA A 59 12.23 4.96 -2.69
CA ALA A 59 11.79 3.67 -3.22
C ALA A 59 12.92 2.73 -3.66
N CYS A 60 14.06 3.27 -4.10
CA CYS A 60 15.21 2.50 -4.57
C CYS A 60 16.14 2.06 -3.44
N THR A 61 16.25 2.88 -2.39
CA THR A 61 17.09 2.62 -1.22
C THR A 61 16.22 2.53 0.03
N PRO A 62 15.46 1.43 0.18
CA PRO A 62 14.73 1.20 1.42
C PRO A 62 15.70 1.07 2.59
N PRO A 63 15.25 1.41 3.81
CA PRO A 63 16.05 1.27 5.02
C PRO A 63 16.60 -0.17 5.16
N LEU A 64 17.87 -0.30 5.56
CA LEU A 64 18.55 -1.60 5.73
C LEU A 64 18.06 -2.36 6.96
N ASP A 65 17.34 -1.68 7.85
CA ASP A 65 16.86 -2.17 9.14
C ASP A 65 15.42 -2.69 9.10
N ILE A 66 14.81 -2.83 7.92
CA ILE A 66 13.52 -3.54 7.78
C ILE A 66 13.76 -5.01 8.12
N LYS A 67 13.31 -5.44 9.30
CA LYS A 67 13.52 -6.80 9.83
C LYS A 67 12.25 -7.63 9.88
N GLY A 68 11.09 -7.01 9.67
CA GLY A 68 9.82 -7.70 9.70
C GLY A 68 8.71 -6.95 8.97
N MET A 69 7.52 -7.54 9.04
CA MET A 69 6.32 -7.03 8.38
C MET A 69 5.92 -5.63 8.87
N ASP A 70 6.06 -5.34 10.17
CA ASP A 70 5.68 -4.06 10.76
C ASP A 70 6.59 -2.91 10.30
N ASP A 71 7.91 -3.15 10.21
CA ASP A 71 8.87 -2.18 9.68
C ASP A 71 8.54 -1.86 8.21
N LEU A 72 8.26 -2.89 7.41
CA LEU A 72 7.90 -2.73 6.02
C LEU A 72 6.58 -1.95 5.89
N LYS A 73 5.57 -2.29 6.70
CA LYS A 73 4.27 -1.59 6.73
C LYS A 73 4.43 -0.12 7.13
N ALA A 74 5.26 0.18 8.12
CA ALA A 74 5.56 1.55 8.54
C ALA A 74 6.24 2.34 7.42
N TYR A 75 7.26 1.75 6.78
CA TYR A 75 7.93 2.34 5.62
C TYR A 75 6.96 2.60 4.45
N LEU A 76 6.12 1.61 4.09
CA LEU A 76 5.15 1.74 3.01
C LEU A 76 4.05 2.76 3.32
N THR A 77 3.62 2.84 4.58
CA THR A 77 2.69 3.87 5.05
C THR A 77 3.30 5.25 4.91
N HIS A 78 4.57 5.43 5.30
CA HIS A 78 5.29 6.68 5.11
C HIS A 78 5.41 7.02 3.62
N LEU A 79 5.85 6.09 2.77
CA LEU A 79 5.96 6.32 1.33
C LEU A 79 4.61 6.71 0.72
N SER A 80 3.51 6.03 1.09
CA SER A 80 2.14 6.35 0.66
C SER A 80 1.69 7.76 1.11
N SER A 81 2.12 8.20 2.30
CA SER A 81 1.84 9.53 2.84
C SER A 81 2.37 10.67 1.96
N LEU A 82 3.50 10.43 1.26
CA LEU A 82 4.12 11.37 0.33
C LEU A 82 3.36 11.54 -0.99
N ARG A 83 2.27 10.77 -1.20
CA ARG A 83 1.46 10.74 -2.43
C ARG A 83 2.32 10.58 -3.70
N PRO A 84 3.21 9.57 -3.76
CA PRO A 84 4.12 9.39 -4.87
C PRO A 84 3.38 9.08 -6.18
N ASN A 85 3.99 9.47 -7.30
CA ASN A 85 3.44 9.19 -8.62
C ASN A 85 3.47 7.68 -8.94
N ILE A 86 2.93 7.32 -10.10
CA ILE A 86 2.84 5.92 -10.51
C ILE A 86 4.21 5.25 -10.69
N LEU A 87 5.23 5.97 -11.16
CA LEU A 87 6.56 5.40 -11.40
C LEU A 87 7.21 4.94 -10.10
N VAL A 88 7.18 5.79 -9.07
CA VAL A 88 7.72 5.46 -7.74
C VAL A 88 6.99 4.27 -7.13
N ARG A 89 5.65 4.27 -7.18
CA ARG A 89 4.82 3.18 -6.63
C ARG A 89 5.09 1.84 -7.32
N SER A 90 5.20 1.86 -8.65
CA SER A 90 5.56 0.67 -9.44
C SER A 90 6.97 0.18 -9.15
N TYR A 91 7.91 1.08 -8.86
CA TYR A 91 9.28 0.68 -8.52
C TYR A 91 9.36 0.08 -7.11
N ALA A 92 8.70 0.70 -6.12
CA ALA A 92 8.66 0.21 -4.75
C ALA A 92 8.11 -1.22 -4.64
N ALA A 93 7.18 -1.61 -5.54
CA ALA A 93 6.67 -2.98 -5.61
C ALA A 93 7.76 -4.04 -5.87
N LYS A 94 8.91 -3.66 -6.45
CA LYS A 94 10.04 -4.58 -6.65
C LYS A 94 10.75 -4.97 -5.36
N MET A 95 10.56 -4.21 -4.27
CA MET A 95 11.18 -4.53 -2.98
C MET A 95 10.68 -5.84 -2.39
N TYR A 96 9.47 -6.27 -2.73
CA TYR A 96 8.86 -7.48 -2.20
C TYR A 96 9.65 -8.75 -2.56
N GLY A 97 10.36 -8.76 -3.69
CA GLY A 97 11.20 -9.90 -4.05
C GLY A 97 12.46 -10.08 -3.18
N ARG A 98 12.69 -9.21 -2.18
CA ARG A 98 13.88 -9.22 -1.32
C ARG A 98 13.68 -9.88 0.05
N TYR A 99 12.44 -10.15 0.43
CA TYR A 99 12.09 -10.57 1.79
C TYR A 99 11.44 -11.94 1.79
N ASP A 100 11.76 -12.74 2.83
CA ASP A 100 11.04 -13.98 3.10
C ASP A 100 9.77 -13.67 3.89
N PHE A 101 8.66 -13.48 3.16
CA PHE A 101 7.38 -13.18 3.79
C PHE A 101 6.84 -14.35 4.62
N MET A 102 7.26 -15.59 4.37
CA MET A 102 6.79 -16.73 5.15
C MET A 102 7.44 -16.75 6.53
N GLU A 103 8.75 -16.45 6.59
CA GLU A 103 9.47 -16.27 7.86
C GLU A 103 8.86 -15.11 8.66
N TRP A 104 8.69 -13.94 8.05
CA TRP A 104 8.10 -12.77 8.71
C TRP A 104 6.66 -12.97 9.17
N LEU A 105 5.88 -13.75 8.41
CA LEU A 105 4.53 -14.13 8.80
C LEU A 105 4.55 -14.99 10.07
N ALA A 106 5.42 -15.99 10.12
CA ALA A 106 5.57 -16.85 11.28
C ALA A 106 6.04 -16.05 12.51
N ASP A 107 7.03 -15.17 12.34
CA ASP A 107 7.51 -14.28 13.42
C ASP A 107 6.41 -13.37 13.95
N SER A 108 5.62 -12.75 13.06
CA SER A 108 4.47 -11.92 13.44
C SER A 108 3.44 -12.71 14.24
N MET A 109 3.13 -13.94 13.83
CA MET A 109 2.22 -14.83 14.55
C MET A 109 2.77 -15.18 15.94
N VAL A 110 4.06 -15.53 16.05
CA VAL A 110 4.70 -15.85 17.35
C VAL A 110 4.70 -14.66 18.30
N ILE A 111 5.03 -13.46 17.81
CA ILE A 111 5.03 -12.22 18.60
C ILE A 111 3.63 -11.93 19.17
N THR A 112 2.58 -12.26 18.40
CA THR A 112 1.18 -12.08 18.80
C THR A 112 0.67 -13.20 19.72
N GLY A 113 1.55 -14.14 20.09
CA GLY A 113 1.25 -15.19 21.06
C GLY A 113 0.82 -16.52 20.45
N VAL A 114 0.94 -16.73 19.13
CA VAL A 114 0.71 -18.03 18.51
C VAL A 114 1.84 -18.99 18.90
N PRO A 115 1.57 -20.14 19.55
CA PRO A 115 2.60 -21.07 19.95
C PRO A 115 3.28 -21.71 18.74
N SER A 116 4.62 -21.84 18.78
CA SER A 116 5.37 -22.52 17.71
C SER A 116 4.91 -23.96 17.47
N VAL A 117 4.41 -24.64 18.51
CA VAL A 117 3.81 -25.98 18.38
C VAL A 117 2.59 -25.95 17.46
N LEU A 118 1.71 -24.97 17.62
CA LEU A 118 0.52 -24.80 16.77
C LEU A 118 0.93 -24.46 15.33
N LEU A 119 1.92 -23.58 15.14
CA LEU A 119 2.47 -23.27 13.81
C LEU A 119 3.07 -24.49 13.09
N SER A 120 3.55 -25.48 13.85
CA SER A 120 4.16 -26.70 13.31
C SER A 120 3.13 -27.79 12.96
N THR A 121 1.86 -27.61 13.32
CA THR A 121 0.78 -28.54 12.96
C THR A 121 0.43 -28.47 11.47
N GLN A 122 -0.24 -29.50 10.95
CA GLN A 122 -0.71 -29.49 9.56
C GLN A 122 -1.70 -28.34 9.31
N GLU A 123 -2.58 -28.08 10.28
CA GLU A 123 -3.54 -26.98 10.26
C GLU A 123 -2.83 -25.62 10.29
N GLY A 124 -1.83 -25.46 11.15
CA GLY A 124 -1.03 -24.24 11.27
C GLY A 124 -0.30 -23.91 9.97
N ILE A 125 0.41 -24.89 9.38
CA ILE A 125 1.11 -24.72 8.10
C ILE A 125 0.11 -24.36 6.99
N GLY A 126 -1.03 -25.06 6.93
CA GLY A 126 -2.08 -24.81 5.93
C GLY A 126 -2.78 -23.46 6.12
N PHE A 127 -2.84 -22.93 7.33
CA PHE A 127 -3.36 -21.60 7.60
C PHE A 127 -2.36 -20.51 7.23
N SER A 128 -1.09 -20.63 7.64
CA SER A 128 -0.03 -19.68 7.30
C SER A 128 0.15 -19.57 5.78
N THR A 129 0.10 -20.69 5.07
CA THR A 129 0.17 -20.72 3.60
C THR A 129 -1.00 -19.96 2.95
N ARG A 130 -2.20 -20.00 3.53
CA ARG A 130 -3.35 -19.23 3.02
C ARG A 130 -3.24 -17.74 3.36
N CYS A 131 -2.66 -17.41 4.51
CA CYS A 131 -2.53 -16.02 4.94
C CYS A 131 -1.51 -15.22 4.12
N ILE A 132 -0.53 -15.88 3.51
CA ILE A 132 0.58 -15.19 2.83
C ILE A 132 0.11 -14.24 1.72
N GLU A 133 -0.90 -14.64 0.94
CA GLU A 133 -1.45 -13.84 -0.15
C GLU A 133 -2.20 -12.62 0.39
N ALA A 134 -3.06 -12.82 1.39
CA ALA A 134 -3.80 -11.74 2.04
C ALA A 134 -2.86 -10.71 2.70
N VAL A 135 -1.81 -11.18 3.37
CA VAL A 135 -0.78 -10.34 3.97
C VAL A 135 -0.01 -9.55 2.90
N TYR A 136 0.42 -10.23 1.84
CA TYR A 136 1.12 -9.61 0.73
C TYR A 136 0.27 -8.51 0.08
N GLU A 137 -0.99 -8.80 -0.21
CA GLU A 137 -1.91 -7.83 -0.84
C GLU A 137 -2.29 -6.69 0.12
N SER A 138 -2.34 -6.95 1.43
CA SER A 138 -2.51 -5.91 2.46
C SER A 138 -1.34 -4.91 2.46
N LEU A 139 -0.10 -5.40 2.42
CA LEU A 139 1.08 -4.54 2.30
C LEU A 139 1.11 -3.79 0.97
N LYS A 140 0.83 -4.49 -0.13
CA LYS A 140 0.83 -3.92 -1.49
C LYS A 140 -0.24 -2.86 -1.68
N CYS A 141 -1.31 -2.91 -0.89
CA CYS A 141 -2.34 -1.88 -0.87
C CYS A 141 -1.73 -0.48 -0.77
N HIS A 142 -0.74 -0.26 0.10
CA HIS A 142 -0.07 1.04 0.28
C HIS A 142 0.58 1.62 -0.99
N LEU A 143 0.83 0.80 -2.02
CA LEU A 143 1.39 1.23 -3.30
C LEU A 143 0.34 1.65 -4.33
N HIS A 144 -0.95 1.59 -3.99
CA HIS A 144 -2.01 2.15 -4.84
C HIS A 144 -2.19 3.65 -4.60
N ASN A 145 -2.95 4.31 -5.48
CA ASN A 145 -3.40 5.69 -5.20
C ASN A 145 -4.54 5.64 -4.17
N ARG A 146 -4.81 6.74 -3.45
CA ARG A 146 -5.72 6.75 -2.30
C ARG A 146 -7.13 6.19 -2.58
N PRO A 147 -7.83 6.57 -3.67
CA PRO A 147 -9.12 5.97 -3.99
C PRO A 147 -9.03 4.45 -4.23
N ARG A 148 -8.00 4.00 -4.94
CA ARG A 148 -7.78 2.58 -5.19
C ARG A 148 -7.38 1.82 -3.92
N GLN A 149 -6.64 2.44 -2.99
CA GLN A 149 -6.36 1.86 -1.68
C GLN A 149 -7.68 1.54 -0.96
N ARG A 150 -8.56 2.54 -0.85
CA ARG A 150 -9.85 2.37 -0.19
C ARG A 150 -10.68 1.24 -0.81
N HIS A 151 -10.79 1.20 -2.13
CA HIS A 151 -11.54 0.13 -2.80
C HIS A 151 -10.90 -1.26 -2.62
N ARG A 152 -9.56 -1.36 -2.64
CA ARG A 152 -8.86 -2.63 -2.40
C ARG A 152 -9.05 -3.12 -0.97
N LEU A 153 -9.13 -2.22 0.00
CA LEU A 153 -9.41 -2.56 1.39
C LEU A 153 -10.79 -3.22 1.56
N GLU A 154 -11.81 -2.84 0.79
CA GLU A 154 -13.13 -3.50 0.83
C GLU A 154 -13.02 -4.98 0.47
N LEU A 155 -12.31 -5.27 -0.63
CA LEU A 155 -12.08 -6.64 -1.09
C LEU A 155 -11.22 -7.44 -0.10
N LEU A 156 -10.19 -6.80 0.47
CA LEU A 156 -9.33 -7.43 1.46
C LEU A 156 -10.10 -7.75 2.74
N LEU A 157 -10.96 -6.85 3.22
CA LEU A 157 -11.74 -7.09 4.43
C LEU A 157 -12.67 -8.30 4.27
N ASP A 158 -13.31 -8.47 3.10
CA ASP A 158 -14.11 -9.66 2.80
C ASP A 158 -13.27 -10.95 2.84
N GLU A 159 -12.04 -10.92 2.31
CA GLU A 159 -11.10 -12.05 2.37
C GLU A 159 -10.69 -12.37 3.82
N TRP A 160 -10.37 -11.34 4.60
CA TRP A 160 -9.96 -11.48 6.00
C TRP A 160 -11.07 -12.05 6.90
N VAL A 161 -12.35 -11.81 6.60
CA VAL A 161 -13.47 -12.46 7.31
C VAL A 161 -13.38 -13.99 7.18
N GLY A 162 -13.07 -14.50 5.99
CA GLY A 162 -12.86 -15.93 5.77
C GLY A 162 -11.67 -16.49 6.56
N LEU A 163 -10.57 -15.75 6.59
CA LEU A 163 -9.37 -16.12 7.37
C LEU A 163 -9.64 -16.12 8.87
N GLN A 164 -10.37 -15.15 9.41
CA GLN A 164 -10.74 -15.12 10.82
C GLN A 164 -11.62 -16.32 11.23
N ALA A 165 -12.59 -16.70 10.40
CA ALA A 165 -13.42 -17.89 10.67
C ALA A 165 -12.59 -19.18 10.66
N ALA A 166 -11.64 -19.30 9.72
CA ALA A 166 -10.72 -20.43 9.67
C ALA A 166 -9.80 -20.45 10.91
N ALA A 167 -9.27 -19.30 11.32
CA ALA A 167 -8.44 -19.17 12.52
C ALA A 167 -9.17 -19.65 13.78
N ALA A 168 -10.41 -19.20 13.99
CA ALA A 168 -11.24 -19.62 15.12
C ALA A 168 -11.47 -21.13 15.15
N THR A 169 -11.71 -21.73 13.98
CA THR A 169 -11.90 -23.17 13.85
C THR A 169 -10.63 -23.95 14.23
N ILE A 170 -9.46 -23.45 13.84
CA ILE A 170 -8.17 -24.08 14.15
C ILE A 170 -7.85 -23.95 15.64
N ASP A 171 -8.02 -22.74 16.20
CA ASP A 171 -7.80 -22.48 17.62
C ASP A 171 -8.69 -23.39 18.49
N ASP A 172 -9.98 -23.50 18.17
CA ASP A 172 -10.92 -24.35 18.92
C ASP A 172 -10.55 -25.84 18.88
N LYS A 173 -10.06 -26.34 17.73
CA LYS A 173 -9.57 -27.72 17.59
C LYS A 173 -8.32 -27.93 18.45
N PHE A 174 -7.33 -27.07 18.30
CA PHE A 174 -6.06 -27.16 19.03
C PHE A 174 -6.28 -27.15 20.55
N VAL A 175 -7.14 -26.26 21.03
CA VAL A 175 -7.51 -26.16 22.45
C VAL A 175 -8.19 -27.44 22.95
N THR A 176 -9.08 -28.01 22.14
CA THR A 176 -9.79 -29.25 22.47
C THR A 176 -8.83 -30.44 22.55
N GLU A 177 -7.93 -30.58 21.57
CA GLU A 177 -6.96 -31.67 21.50
C GLU A 177 -5.90 -31.58 22.60
N MET A 178 -5.45 -30.37 22.94
CA MET A 178 -4.46 -30.12 23.97
C MET A 178 -5.05 -30.08 25.40
N GLY A 179 -6.37 -30.23 25.54
CA GLY A 179 -7.04 -30.17 26.85
C GLY A 179 -6.94 -28.81 27.55
N ILE A 180 -6.82 -27.72 26.78
CA ILE A 180 -6.66 -26.37 27.32
C ILE A 180 -8.04 -25.86 27.79
N PRO A 181 -8.20 -25.35 29.03
CA PRO A 181 -9.46 -24.83 29.51
C PRO A 181 -9.98 -23.65 28.68
N LYS A 182 -11.20 -23.75 28.15
CA LYS A 182 -11.78 -22.71 27.28
C LYS A 182 -11.93 -21.33 27.93
N ALA A 183 -12.06 -21.27 29.25
CA ALA A 183 -12.16 -20.00 30.00
C ALA A 183 -10.83 -19.21 30.00
N THR A 184 -9.71 -19.88 29.69
CA THR A 184 -8.35 -19.33 29.81
C THR A 184 -7.61 -19.37 28.48
N TYR A 185 -8.22 -19.88 27.40
CA TYR A 185 -7.47 -20.13 26.18
C TYR A 185 -7.17 -18.81 25.44
N PRO A 186 -5.88 -18.54 25.11
CA PRO A 186 -5.51 -17.41 24.27
C PRO A 186 -6.04 -17.67 22.86
N ARG A 187 -6.77 -16.71 22.30
CA ARG A 187 -7.26 -16.80 20.93
C ARG A 187 -6.09 -16.69 19.95
N TYR A 188 -5.32 -17.75 19.71
CA TYR A 188 -4.03 -17.71 19.02
C TYR A 188 -4.09 -17.10 17.61
N PHE A 189 -4.41 -17.88 16.58
CA PHE A 189 -4.51 -17.37 15.21
C PHE A 189 -5.63 -16.34 15.08
N THR A 190 -6.69 -16.49 15.87
CA THR A 190 -7.83 -15.58 15.86
C THR A 190 -7.46 -14.18 16.31
N SER A 191 -6.65 -14.03 17.37
CA SER A 191 -6.17 -12.72 17.84
C SER A 191 -5.22 -12.11 16.83
N TRP A 192 -4.30 -12.90 16.27
CA TRP A 192 -3.42 -12.41 15.22
C TRP A 192 -4.20 -11.91 13.99
N ALA A 193 -5.15 -12.70 13.50
CA ALA A 193 -5.99 -12.31 12.36
C ALA A 193 -6.83 -11.07 12.69
N LEU A 194 -7.35 -10.96 13.92
CA LEU A 194 -8.11 -9.79 14.37
C LEU A 194 -7.26 -8.52 14.39
N GLU A 195 -6.00 -8.60 14.81
CA GLU A 195 -5.07 -7.46 14.80
C GLU A 195 -4.80 -6.96 13.38
N GLN A 196 -4.58 -7.89 12.44
CA GLN A 196 -4.40 -7.55 11.02
C GLN A 196 -5.66 -6.90 10.44
N THR A 197 -6.83 -7.49 10.67
CA THR A 197 -8.10 -6.94 10.17
C THR A 197 -8.40 -5.58 10.79
N SER A 198 -8.18 -5.40 12.09
CA SER A 198 -8.42 -4.13 12.78
C SER A 198 -7.55 -3.01 12.20
N SER A 199 -6.29 -3.31 11.89
CA SER A 199 -5.40 -2.38 11.20
C SER A 199 -5.97 -1.93 9.83
N LEU A 200 -6.50 -2.87 9.06
CA LEU A 200 -7.10 -2.57 7.74
C LEU A 200 -8.39 -1.77 7.86
N MET A 201 -9.22 -2.06 8.88
CA MET A 201 -10.43 -1.29 9.18
C MET A 201 -10.08 0.17 9.52
N ILE A 202 -9.08 0.38 10.38
CA ILE A 202 -8.61 1.73 10.71
C ILE A 202 -8.12 2.45 9.46
N GLN A 203 -7.30 1.80 8.62
CA GLN A 203 -6.83 2.38 7.37
C GLN A 203 -7.99 2.74 6.43
N TYR A 204 -9.01 1.88 6.33
CA TYR A 204 -10.20 2.14 5.53
C TYR A 204 -10.92 3.39 6.02
N LEU A 205 -11.20 3.49 7.31
CA LEU A 205 -11.88 4.64 7.90
C LEU A 205 -11.08 5.93 7.67
N MET A 206 -9.77 5.92 7.93
CA MET A 206 -8.90 7.08 7.75
C MET A 206 -8.84 7.56 6.30
N LEU A 207 -8.80 6.65 5.33
CA LEU A 207 -8.86 7.01 3.91
C LEU A 207 -10.18 7.68 3.52
N GLY A 208 -11.27 7.42 4.25
CA GLY A 208 -12.56 8.05 3.98
C GLY A 208 -12.56 9.53 4.33
N PHE A 209 -11.89 9.89 5.42
CA PHE A 209 -11.63 11.30 5.76
C PHE A 209 -10.69 11.94 4.73
N GLU A 210 -9.58 11.28 4.36
CA GLU A 210 -8.64 11.85 3.38
C GLU A 210 -9.25 12.10 1.99
N LEU A 211 -10.31 11.37 1.64
CA LEU A 211 -10.98 11.43 0.35
C LEU A 211 -12.28 12.25 0.41
N ASP A 212 -12.56 12.91 1.53
CA ASP A 212 -13.79 13.70 1.77
C ASP A 212 -15.08 12.92 1.45
N ILE A 213 -15.09 11.62 1.79
CA ILE A 213 -16.23 10.73 1.52
C ILE A 213 -17.34 10.93 2.54
N TYR A 214 -16.98 11.21 3.79
CA TYR A 214 -17.95 11.37 4.87
C TYR A 214 -18.44 12.82 4.96
N ALA A 215 -19.76 12.98 5.08
CA ALA A 215 -20.35 14.26 5.39
C ALA A 215 -20.12 14.64 6.87
N PRO A 216 -20.07 15.93 7.24
CA PRO A 216 -19.85 16.36 8.62
C PRO A 216 -20.85 15.77 9.63
N ALA A 217 -22.09 15.49 9.21
CA ALA A 217 -23.12 14.86 10.03
C ALA A 217 -22.80 13.41 10.42
N GLU A 218 -21.93 12.74 9.66
CA GLU A 218 -21.53 11.34 9.88
C GLU A 218 -20.33 11.21 10.80
N TYR A 219 -19.59 12.30 11.07
CA TYR A 219 -18.32 12.27 11.80
C TYR A 219 -18.43 11.64 13.18
N THR A 220 -19.48 11.95 13.94
CA THR A 220 -19.71 11.33 15.26
C THR A 220 -19.83 9.82 15.17
N THR A 221 -20.46 9.29 14.12
CA THR A 221 -20.62 7.84 13.94
C THR A 221 -19.33 7.18 13.49
N ILE A 222 -18.52 7.86 12.68
CA ILE A 222 -17.25 7.31 12.18
C ILE A 222 -16.13 7.35 13.25
N TYR A 223 -16.14 8.35 14.14
CA TYR A 223 -15.14 8.47 15.21
C TYR A 223 -15.42 7.59 16.44
N TRP A 224 -16.68 7.22 16.68
CA TRP A 224 -17.11 6.46 17.86
C TRP A 224 -17.02 4.96 17.60
#